data_AF-A0A533XUJ0-F1
#
_entry.id   AF-A0A533XUJ0-F1
#
_cell.length_a   1.000
_cell.length_b   1.000
_cell.length_c   1.000
_cell.angle_alpha   90.00
_cell.angle_beta   90.00
_cell.angle_gamma   90.00
#
_symmetry.space_group_name_H-M   'P 1'
#
loop_
_entity.id
_entity.type
_entity.pdbx_description
1 polymer ?
#
loop_
_entity_poly.entity_id
_entity_poly.type
_entity_poly.pdbx_seq_one_letter_code
_entity_poly.pdbx_strand_id
1 'polypeptide(L)'
;MPMTRTSNGSVNVAGFRLVSLLAGAITGSLLLLTSCKPPPEEGVLALVNGRQITQTEFDTRWGELAEATRARYQKEGGKRLFLDELITRELLMQEARKLGLDQDDAIRDRAQRYREQLILDELLKDRIKAKVELSKEELDAFYEQHANELLTPLKVNVSQMLLPNFPAAKDLEKQVNQGGSFAKFAQRYSIDFKTKAKGGDQGASPTGTAQREAPKAF
;
A
#
# COMPACT_ATOMS: atom_id res chain seq x y z
N MET A 1 -2.97 -40.50 -62.74
CA MET A 1 -2.91 -39.73 -64.00
C MET A 1 -2.97 -38.24 -63.65
N PRO A 2 -2.04 -37.42 -64.16
CA PRO A 2 -1.83 -36.04 -63.74
C PRO A 2 -2.52 -35.04 -64.68
N MET A 3 -2.80 -33.82 -64.22
CA MET A 3 -2.75 -32.64 -65.08
C MET A 3 -2.21 -31.42 -64.33
N THR A 4 -1.17 -30.87 -64.95
CA THR A 4 -0.35 -29.70 -64.65
C THR A 4 -0.99 -28.40 -65.16
N ARG A 5 -0.71 -27.26 -64.50
CA ARG A 5 -0.38 -25.93 -65.12
C ARG A 5 0.00 -24.94 -63.99
N THR A 6 1.26 -24.54 -63.77
CA THR A 6 2.03 -23.41 -64.39
C THR A 6 1.18 -22.14 -64.57
N SER A 7 1.56 -20.92 -64.20
CA SER A 7 2.80 -20.15 -64.43
C SER A 7 2.61 -18.80 -63.71
N ASN A 8 3.50 -18.36 -62.82
CA ASN A 8 4.61 -17.43 -63.06
C ASN A 8 4.25 -16.09 -63.72
N GLY A 9 4.61 -14.98 -63.06
CA GLY A 9 4.37 -13.61 -63.52
C GLY A 9 5.19 -12.59 -62.73
N SER A 10 6.52 -12.72 -62.76
CA SER A 10 7.46 -11.64 -62.44
C SER A 10 7.91 -10.99 -63.75
N VAL A 11 7.72 -9.67 -63.89
CA VAL A 11 8.38 -8.89 -64.94
C VAL A 11 8.91 -7.60 -64.34
N ASN A 12 10.23 -7.54 -64.23
CA ASN A 12 11.01 -6.31 -64.15
C ASN A 12 11.03 -5.65 -65.53
N VAL A 13 10.95 -4.33 -65.62
CA VAL A 13 11.60 -3.58 -66.71
C VAL A 13 12.23 -2.31 -66.16
N ALA A 14 13.53 -2.20 -66.43
CA ALA A 14 14.39 -1.09 -66.14
C ALA A 14 14.26 0.02 -67.20
N GLY A 15 14.40 1.27 -66.73
CA GLY A 15 15.22 2.33 -67.34
C GLY A 15 14.77 2.98 -68.65
N PHE A 16 14.58 4.30 -68.62
CA PHE A 16 15.05 5.20 -69.69
C PHE A 16 15.34 6.59 -69.10
N ARG A 17 16.54 7.12 -69.41
CA ARG A 17 16.97 8.49 -69.13
C ARG A 17 16.57 9.40 -70.30
N LEU A 18 16.16 10.66 -70.05
CA LEU A 18 16.78 11.86 -70.67
C LEU A 18 16.16 13.21 -70.17
N VAL A 19 17.05 14.04 -69.64
CA VAL A 19 17.20 15.52 -69.69
C VAL A 19 16.06 16.39 -70.27
N SER A 20 15.64 17.42 -69.52
CA SER A 20 15.57 18.82 -70.00
C SER A 20 15.33 19.83 -68.86
N LEU A 21 16.09 20.92 -68.92
CA LEU A 21 16.09 22.10 -68.03
C LEU A 21 14.74 22.83 -68.05
N LEU A 22 14.33 23.37 -66.89
CA LEU A 22 13.65 24.67 -66.80
C LEU A 22 13.93 25.31 -65.44
N ALA A 23 14.41 26.55 -65.50
CA ALA A 23 14.74 27.40 -64.38
C ALA A 23 13.49 27.85 -63.61
N GLY A 24 13.60 27.90 -62.28
CA GLY A 24 12.62 28.50 -61.39
C GLY A 24 13.28 28.87 -60.07
N ALA A 25 13.67 30.13 -59.95
CA ALA A 25 14.13 30.73 -58.70
C ALA A 25 12.99 30.75 -57.67
N ILE A 26 13.34 30.69 -56.38
CA ILE A 26 12.84 31.52 -55.26
C ILE A 26 12.94 30.75 -53.93
N THR A 27 13.56 31.45 -52.98
CA THR A 27 13.48 31.33 -51.50
C THR A 27 14.17 30.18 -50.78
N GLY A 28 15.03 30.59 -49.84
CA GLY A 28 14.99 30.01 -48.50
C GLY A 28 15.98 28.90 -48.24
N SER A 29 17.27 29.13 -48.49
CA SER A 29 18.31 28.31 -47.84
C SER A 29 18.40 28.72 -46.37
N LEU A 30 17.44 28.22 -45.60
CA LEU A 30 17.40 28.23 -44.16
C LEU A 30 18.61 27.42 -43.68
N LEU A 31 19.69 28.12 -43.33
CA LEU A 31 20.76 27.61 -42.49
C LEU A 31 20.15 27.21 -41.14
N LEU A 32 19.62 25.98 -41.08
CA LEU A 32 19.33 25.29 -39.83
C LEU A 32 20.70 25.00 -39.20
N LEU A 33 21.16 25.94 -38.37
CA LEU A 33 22.12 25.67 -37.32
C LEU A 33 21.51 24.59 -36.44
N THR A 34 21.79 23.33 -36.75
CA THR A 34 21.57 22.22 -35.86
C THR A 34 22.46 22.45 -34.64
N SER A 35 21.91 23.15 -33.66
CA SER A 35 22.43 23.17 -32.30
C SER A 35 22.22 21.76 -31.76
N CYS A 36 23.16 20.87 -32.09
CA CYS A 36 23.37 19.65 -31.34
C CYS A 36 23.86 20.07 -29.96
N LYS A 37 22.93 20.38 -29.05
CA LYS A 37 23.22 20.37 -27.63
C LYS A 37 23.53 18.91 -27.31
N PRO A 38 24.78 18.54 -26.96
CA PRO A 38 25.05 17.17 -26.55
C PRO A 38 24.08 16.83 -25.41
N PRO A 39 23.50 15.62 -25.40
CA PRO A 39 22.68 15.19 -24.27
C PRO A 39 23.50 15.42 -22.99
N PRO A 40 22.86 15.90 -21.91
CA PRO A 40 23.58 16.14 -20.66
C PRO A 40 24.41 14.90 -20.35
N GLU A 41 25.70 15.09 -20.09
CA GLU A 41 26.57 13.98 -19.70
C GLU A 41 26.02 13.41 -18.38
N GLU A 42 25.21 12.36 -18.49
CA GLU A 42 24.65 11.67 -17.35
C GLU A 42 25.80 11.02 -16.59
N GLY A 43 26.02 11.44 -15.34
CA GLY A 43 27.06 10.86 -14.51
C GLY A 43 26.83 9.36 -14.35
N VAL A 44 27.78 8.54 -14.81
CA VAL A 44 27.73 7.09 -14.64
C VAL A 44 28.27 6.76 -13.25
N LEU A 45 27.45 6.10 -12.43
CA LEU A 45 27.82 5.72 -11.07
C LEU A 45 28.41 4.32 -10.99
N ALA A 46 27.99 3.41 -11.86
CA ALA A 46 28.53 2.06 -11.96
C ALA A 46 28.33 1.45 -13.35
N LEU A 47 29.19 0.49 -13.70
CA LEU A 47 29.09 -0.32 -14.91
C LEU A 47 29.04 -1.80 -14.52
N VAL A 48 27.95 -2.47 -14.89
CA VAL A 48 27.69 -3.88 -14.54
C VAL A 48 27.59 -4.69 -15.84
N ASN A 49 28.69 -5.35 -16.22
CA ASN A 49 28.79 -6.15 -17.46
C ASN A 49 28.29 -5.39 -18.72
N GLY A 50 28.64 -4.11 -18.84
CA GLY A 50 28.24 -3.26 -19.95
C GLY A 50 26.93 -2.48 -19.75
N ARG A 51 26.12 -2.79 -18.73
CA ARG A 51 24.96 -1.95 -18.35
C ARG A 51 25.42 -0.83 -17.42
N GLN A 52 25.10 0.41 -17.76
CA GLN A 52 25.40 1.58 -16.95
C GLN A 52 24.26 1.84 -15.95
N ILE A 53 24.62 2.12 -14.69
CA ILE A 53 23.71 2.69 -13.68
C ILE A 53 24.03 4.18 -13.62
N THR A 54 23.09 5.02 -14.07
CA THR A 54 23.27 6.47 -14.17
C THR A 54 22.86 7.18 -12.89
N GLN A 55 23.34 8.41 -12.71
CA GLN A 55 22.95 9.30 -11.63
C GLN A 55 21.43 9.52 -11.60
N THR A 56 20.81 9.68 -12.77
CA THR A 56 19.36 9.85 -12.89
C THR A 56 18.58 8.64 -12.40
N GLU A 57 18.99 7.42 -12.78
CA GLU A 57 18.37 6.18 -12.29
C GLU A 57 18.52 6.09 -10.78
N PHE A 58 19.72 6.35 -10.25
CA PHE A 58 19.99 6.33 -8.83
C PHE A 58 19.10 7.32 -8.07
N ASP A 59 19.03 8.58 -8.49
CA ASP A 59 18.28 9.62 -7.79
C ASP A 59 16.77 9.37 -7.84
N THR A 60 16.26 8.86 -8.98
CA THR A 60 14.85 8.47 -9.10
C THR A 60 14.52 7.38 -8.09
N ARG A 61 15.31 6.29 -8.07
CA ARG A 61 15.11 5.16 -7.16
C ARG A 61 15.28 5.56 -5.70
N TRP A 62 16.23 6.43 -5.41
CA TRP A 62 16.43 6.96 -4.06
C TRP A 62 15.25 7.84 -3.60
N GLY A 63 14.66 8.61 -4.51
CA GLY A 63 13.48 9.45 -4.24
C GLY A 63 12.20 8.66 -4.00
N GLU A 64 12.05 7.49 -4.61
CA GLU A 64 10.92 6.56 -4.41
C GLU A 64 10.92 5.91 -3.01
N LEU A 65 12.06 5.92 -2.31
CA LEU A 65 12.17 5.33 -0.98
C LEU A 65 11.38 6.13 0.07
N ALA A 66 10.58 5.40 0.85
CA ALA A 66 9.95 5.93 2.06
C ALA A 66 10.99 6.54 3.01
N GLU A 67 10.59 7.56 3.77
CA GLU A 67 11.48 8.30 4.67
C GLU A 67 12.17 7.39 5.69
N ALA A 68 11.42 6.46 6.29
CA ALA A 68 11.97 5.48 7.22
C ALA A 68 13.07 4.61 6.59
N THR A 69 12.87 4.19 5.33
CA THR A 69 13.85 3.40 4.58
C THR A 69 15.10 4.22 4.28
N ARG A 70 14.95 5.48 3.84
CA ARG A 70 16.10 6.38 3.63
C ARG A 70 16.90 6.62 4.91
N ALA A 71 16.22 6.84 6.03
CA ALA A 71 16.86 7.03 7.33
C ALA A 71 17.66 5.79 7.76
N ARG A 72 17.17 4.58 7.45
CA ARG A 72 17.92 3.34 7.70
C ARG A 72 19.19 3.28 6.86
N TYR A 73 19.12 3.50 5.55
CA TYR A 73 20.33 3.52 4.71
C TYR A 73 21.33 4.54 5.21
N GLN A 74 20.90 5.76 5.57
CA GLN A 74 21.79 6.80 6.10
C GLN A 74 22.59 6.34 7.32
N LYS A 75 22.03 5.47 8.17
CA LYS A 75 22.74 4.89 9.33
C LYS A 75 23.69 3.76 8.95
N GLU A 76 23.33 2.94 7.96
CA GLU A 76 24.02 1.67 7.64
C GLU A 76 25.11 1.80 6.55
N GLY A 77 25.14 2.90 5.80
CA GLY A 77 26.15 3.11 4.74
C GLY A 77 25.80 4.15 3.67
N GLY A 78 24.66 4.82 3.84
CA GLY A 78 24.16 5.92 3.01
C GLY A 78 23.87 5.51 1.57
N LYS A 79 24.06 6.49 0.68
CA LYS A 79 23.86 6.35 -0.76
C LYS A 79 24.76 5.28 -1.39
N ARG A 80 25.96 5.04 -0.84
CA ARG A 80 26.89 4.02 -1.35
C ARG A 80 26.32 2.61 -1.17
N LEU A 81 25.81 2.30 0.02
CA LEU A 81 25.18 0.99 0.28
C LEU A 81 23.97 0.76 -0.65
N PHE A 82 23.18 1.80 -0.91
CA PHE A 82 22.08 1.71 -1.87
C PHE A 82 22.56 1.50 -3.32
N LEU A 83 23.67 2.13 -3.72
CA LEU A 83 24.29 1.88 -5.03
C LEU A 83 24.75 0.42 -5.16
N ASP A 84 25.37 -0.13 -4.12
CA ASP A 84 25.80 -1.54 -4.07
C ASP A 84 24.60 -2.49 -4.23
N GLU A 85 23.44 -2.14 -3.65
CA GLU A 85 22.19 -2.89 -3.83
C GLU A 85 21.65 -2.80 -5.26
N LEU A 86 21.71 -1.63 -5.90
CA LEU A 86 21.34 -1.48 -7.31
C LEU A 86 22.23 -2.31 -8.24
N ILE A 87 23.54 -2.35 -7.97
CA ILE A 87 24.49 -3.21 -8.69
C ILE A 87 24.12 -4.69 -8.50
N THR A 88 23.88 -5.10 -7.26
CA THR A 88 23.49 -6.48 -6.93
C THR A 88 22.19 -6.87 -7.63
N ARG A 89 21.19 -5.98 -7.61
CA ARG A 89 19.93 -6.17 -8.32
C ARG A 89 20.14 -6.35 -9.82
N GLU A 90 21.00 -5.56 -10.44
CA GLU A 90 21.29 -5.73 -11.88
C GLU A 90 21.95 -7.06 -12.19
N LEU A 91 22.91 -7.51 -11.38
CA LEU A 91 23.52 -8.82 -11.56
C LEU A 91 22.48 -9.96 -11.52
N LEU A 92 21.54 -9.89 -10.56
CA LEU A 92 20.44 -10.85 -10.48
C LEU A 92 19.49 -10.76 -11.69
N MET A 93 19.22 -9.55 -12.20
CA MET A 93 18.41 -9.36 -13.40
C MET A 93 19.08 -9.93 -14.64
N GLN A 94 20.41 -9.81 -14.76
CA GLN A 94 21.15 -10.43 -15.86
C GLN A 94 21.06 -11.95 -15.79
N GLU A 95 21.16 -12.52 -14.59
CA GLU A 95 20.98 -13.96 -14.41
C GLU A 95 19.56 -14.42 -14.76
N ALA A 96 18.54 -13.69 -14.30
CA ALA A 96 17.14 -13.98 -14.65
C ALA A 96 16.90 -13.98 -16.16
N ARG A 97 17.51 -13.03 -16.90
CA ARG A 97 17.45 -12.97 -18.37
C ARG A 97 18.19 -14.14 -19.02
N LYS A 98 19.36 -14.54 -18.50
CA LYS A 98 20.09 -15.72 -19.00
C LYS A 98 19.27 -17.00 -18.83
N LEU A 99 18.51 -17.10 -17.75
CA LEU A 99 17.57 -18.19 -17.49
C LEU A 99 16.27 -18.09 -18.30
N GLY A 100 16.09 -17.02 -19.09
CA GLY A 100 14.90 -16.80 -19.92
C GLY A 100 13.63 -16.47 -19.13
N LEU A 101 13.74 -16.10 -17.85
CA LEU A 101 12.57 -15.80 -17.01
C LEU A 101 11.81 -14.55 -17.48
N ASP A 102 12.46 -13.64 -18.21
CA ASP A 102 11.82 -12.49 -18.83
C ASP A 102 11.03 -12.85 -20.10
N GLN A 103 11.28 -14.02 -20.69
CA GLN A 103 10.58 -14.55 -21.87
C GLN A 103 9.54 -15.62 -21.52
N ASP A 104 9.47 -16.06 -20.26
CA ASP A 104 8.47 -16.99 -19.78
C ASP A 104 7.04 -16.43 -19.94
N ASP A 105 6.18 -17.17 -20.61
CA ASP A 105 4.81 -16.72 -20.94
C ASP A 105 3.99 -16.44 -19.67
N ALA A 106 4.14 -17.22 -18.61
CA ALA A 106 3.40 -17.01 -17.37
C ALA A 106 3.85 -15.72 -16.65
N ILE A 107 5.14 -15.39 -16.70
CA ILE A 107 5.68 -14.13 -16.19
C ILE A 107 5.20 -12.95 -17.05
N ARG A 108 5.23 -13.07 -18.37
CA ARG A 108 4.77 -12.03 -19.31
C ARG A 108 3.29 -11.72 -19.14
N ASP A 109 2.45 -12.75 -19.07
CA ASP A 109 1.01 -12.61 -18.84
C ASP A 109 0.71 -11.94 -17.50
N ARG A 110 1.46 -12.31 -16.46
CA ARG A 110 1.32 -11.69 -15.14
C ARG A 110 1.74 -10.21 -15.18
N ALA A 111 2.86 -9.89 -15.82
CA ALA A 111 3.32 -8.51 -15.98
C ALA A 111 2.30 -7.65 -16.74
N GLN A 112 1.68 -8.20 -17.79
CA GLN A 112 0.63 -7.51 -18.55
C GLN A 112 -0.60 -7.21 -17.70
N ARG A 113 -1.09 -8.17 -16.91
CA ARG A 113 -2.21 -7.92 -15.98
C ARG A 113 -1.89 -6.86 -14.93
N TYR A 114 -0.67 -6.86 -14.37
CA TYR A 114 -0.25 -5.82 -13.45
C TYR A 114 -0.20 -4.44 -14.10
N ARG A 115 0.26 -4.35 -15.35
CA ARG A 115 0.26 -3.11 -16.12
C ARG A 115 -1.15 -2.58 -16.33
N GLU A 116 -2.09 -3.45 -16.73
CA GLU A 116 -3.49 -3.07 -16.93
C GLU A 116 -4.13 -2.56 -15.62
N GLN A 117 -3.88 -3.25 -14.51
CA GLN A 117 -4.35 -2.82 -13.20
C GLN A 117 -3.81 -1.43 -12.81
N LEU A 118 -2.51 -1.19 -13.01
CA LEU A 118 -1.89 0.11 -12.69
C LEU A 118 -2.51 1.25 -13.49
N ILE A 119 -2.83 1.01 -14.77
CA ILE A 119 -3.49 2.00 -15.64
C ILE A 119 -4.90 2.31 -15.14
N LEU A 120 -5.67 1.28 -14.75
CA LEU A 120 -7.00 1.44 -14.18
C LEU A 120 -6.97 2.20 -12.86
N ASP A 121 -6.01 1.88 -11.98
CA ASP A 121 -5.85 2.54 -10.69
C ASP A 121 -5.54 4.04 -10.87
N GLU A 122 -4.66 4.40 -11.81
CA GLU A 122 -4.36 5.81 -12.07
C GLU A 122 -5.57 6.54 -12.69
N LEU A 123 -6.30 5.90 -13.60
CA LEU A 123 -7.54 6.45 -14.15
C LEU A 123 -8.58 6.72 -13.05
N LEU A 124 -8.79 5.76 -12.14
CA LEU A 124 -9.74 5.91 -11.04
C LEU A 124 -9.29 6.98 -10.07
N LYS A 125 -8.01 7.02 -9.71
CA LYS A 125 -7.43 8.04 -8.83
C LYS A 125 -7.65 9.44 -9.41
N ASP A 126 -7.42 9.64 -10.70
CA ASP A 126 -7.67 10.92 -11.37
C ASP A 126 -9.15 11.27 -11.40
N ARG A 127 -10.03 10.30 -11.70
CA ARG A 127 -11.48 10.52 -11.78
C ARG A 127 -12.15 10.74 -10.43
N ILE A 128 -11.67 10.08 -9.37
CA ILE A 128 -12.19 10.20 -8.01
C ILE A 128 -11.69 11.51 -7.40
N LYS A 129 -10.39 11.84 -7.49
CA LYS A 129 -9.86 13.11 -7.01
C LYS A 129 -10.52 14.32 -7.68
N ALA A 130 -10.86 14.21 -8.96
CA ALA A 130 -11.54 15.28 -9.69
C ALA A 130 -13.03 15.43 -9.36
N LYS A 131 -13.67 14.45 -8.70
CA LYS A 131 -15.12 14.43 -8.46
C LYS A 131 -15.51 14.54 -6.99
N VAL A 132 -14.61 14.21 -6.07
CA VAL A 132 -14.90 14.13 -4.64
C VAL A 132 -14.33 15.37 -3.95
N GLU A 133 -15.15 16.40 -3.82
CA GLU A 133 -14.97 17.44 -2.81
C GLU A 133 -15.87 17.08 -1.63
N LEU A 134 -15.29 16.52 -0.57
CA LEU A 134 -16.04 16.28 0.68
C LEU A 134 -16.14 17.60 1.42
N SER A 135 -17.36 18.07 1.64
CA SER A 135 -17.61 19.22 2.49
C SER A 135 -17.43 18.83 3.97
N LYS A 136 -17.08 19.80 4.80
CA LYS A 136 -16.98 19.57 6.25
C LYS A 136 -18.35 19.20 6.82
N GLU A 137 -19.40 19.79 6.27
CA GLU A 137 -20.79 19.60 6.66
C GLU A 137 -21.28 18.17 6.41
N GLU A 138 -20.92 17.55 5.28
CA GLU A 138 -21.22 16.13 4.99
C GLU A 138 -20.47 15.18 5.93
N LEU A 139 -19.23 15.51 6.26
CA LEU A 139 -18.42 14.72 7.20
C LEU A 139 -18.97 14.80 8.62
N ASP A 140 -19.32 16.00 9.08
CA ASP A 140 -19.92 16.23 10.40
C ASP A 140 -21.29 15.55 10.50
N ALA A 141 -22.14 15.67 9.47
CA ALA A 141 -23.44 15.01 9.41
C ALA A 141 -23.34 13.47 9.43
N PHE A 142 -22.36 12.90 8.71
CA PHE A 142 -22.10 11.46 8.74
C PHE A 142 -21.60 11.02 10.13
N TYR A 143 -20.69 11.79 10.75
CA TYR A 143 -20.20 11.49 12.08
C TYR A 143 -21.32 11.54 13.14
N GLU A 144 -22.18 12.55 13.10
CA GLU A 144 -23.32 12.65 14.02
C GLU A 144 -24.32 11.49 13.86
N GLN A 145 -24.62 11.10 12.61
CA GLN A 145 -25.53 9.99 12.33
C GLN A 145 -24.98 8.63 12.75
N HIS A 146 -23.66 8.45 12.70
CA HIS A 146 -22.99 7.18 12.99
C HIS A 146 -22.18 7.19 14.30
N ALA A 147 -22.28 8.24 15.12
CA ALA A 147 -21.49 8.40 16.34
C ALA A 147 -21.59 7.18 17.28
N ASN A 148 -22.77 6.60 17.41
CA ASN A 148 -23.00 5.44 18.28
C ASN A 148 -22.39 4.14 17.76
N GLU A 149 -22.12 4.03 16.46
CA GLU A 149 -21.48 2.88 15.81
C GLU A 149 -19.95 3.05 15.73
N LEU A 150 -19.50 4.30 15.60
CA LEU A 150 -18.08 4.68 15.50
C LEU A 150 -17.42 4.82 16.88
N LEU A 151 -18.19 5.11 17.93
CA LEU A 151 -17.68 5.15 19.29
C LEU A 151 -17.66 3.76 19.92
N THR A 152 -16.58 3.45 20.65
CA THR A 152 -16.50 2.22 21.44
C THR A 152 -17.63 2.23 22.47
N PRO A 153 -18.47 1.17 22.58
CA PRO A 153 -19.57 1.16 23.52
C PRO A 153 -19.04 1.38 24.94
N LEU A 154 -19.78 2.15 25.74
CA LEU A 154 -19.45 2.38 27.15
C LEU A 154 -19.22 1.03 27.83
N LYS A 155 -18.01 0.84 28.35
CA LYS A 155 -17.66 -0.34 29.14
C LYS A 155 -17.84 0.01 30.60
N VAL A 156 -18.60 -0.81 31.33
CA VAL A 156 -18.75 -0.70 32.77
C VAL A 156 -17.91 -1.79 33.44
N ASN A 157 -17.22 -1.42 34.52
CA ASN A 157 -16.55 -2.40 35.39
C ASN A 157 -17.55 -2.83 36.46
N VAL A 158 -17.81 -4.13 36.54
CA VAL A 158 -18.73 -4.71 37.52
C VAL A 158 -17.94 -5.53 38.52
N SER A 159 -18.24 -5.35 39.81
CA SER A 159 -17.71 -6.19 40.87
C SER A 159 -18.85 -6.89 41.61
N GLN A 160 -18.68 -8.18 41.90
CA GLN A 160 -19.67 -9.01 42.59
C GLN A 160 -19.08 -9.66 43.84
N MET A 161 -19.89 -9.78 44.89
CA MET A 161 -19.56 -10.53 46.09
C MET A 161 -20.67 -11.55 46.35
N LEU A 162 -20.35 -12.84 46.18
CA LEU A 162 -21.28 -13.91 46.46
C LEU A 162 -21.17 -14.31 47.93
N LEU A 163 -22.27 -14.42 48.67
CA LEU A 163 -22.25 -14.69 50.11
C LEU A 163 -23.14 -15.90 50.46
N PRO A 164 -22.90 -16.57 51.59
CA PRO A 164 -23.60 -17.81 51.92
C PRO A 164 -25.10 -17.62 52.26
N ASN A 165 -25.52 -16.41 52.64
CA ASN A 165 -26.91 -16.11 52.97
C ASN A 165 -27.22 -14.60 52.90
N PHE A 166 -28.51 -14.28 52.87
CA PHE A 166 -29.04 -12.91 52.78
C PHE A 166 -28.69 -12.02 53.98
N PRO A 167 -28.77 -12.49 55.26
CA PRO A 167 -28.37 -11.66 56.40
C PRO A 167 -26.91 -11.17 56.31
N ALA A 168 -25.98 -12.03 55.90
CA ALA A 168 -24.58 -11.64 55.68
C ALA A 168 -24.44 -10.60 54.56
N ALA A 169 -25.24 -10.73 53.48
CA ALA A 169 -25.26 -9.75 52.40
C ALA A 169 -25.77 -8.38 52.87
N LYS A 170 -26.84 -8.34 53.66
CA LYS A 170 -27.38 -7.08 54.19
C LYS A 170 -26.45 -6.39 55.19
N ASP A 171 -25.74 -7.17 56.01
CA ASP A 171 -24.75 -6.61 56.93
C ASP A 171 -23.55 -6.01 56.18
N LEU A 172 -22.98 -6.74 55.22
CA LEU A 172 -21.87 -6.25 54.41
C LEU A 172 -22.28 -5.10 53.47
N GLU A 173 -23.50 -5.09 52.94
CA GLU A 173 -24.06 -3.96 52.18
C GLU A 173 -24.04 -2.67 53.01
N LYS A 174 -24.50 -2.72 54.27
CA LYS A 174 -24.46 -1.57 55.18
C LYS A 174 -23.03 -1.08 55.42
N GLN A 175 -22.10 -2.00 55.68
CA GLN A 175 -20.70 -1.65 55.93
C GLN A 175 -20.03 -1.04 54.70
N VAL A 176 -20.35 -1.51 53.49
CA VAL A 176 -19.89 -0.90 52.23
C VAL A 176 -20.48 0.50 52.06
N ASN A 177 -21.78 0.66 52.27
CA ASN A 177 -22.46 1.95 52.16
C ASN A 177 -21.99 2.98 53.21
N GLN A 178 -21.41 2.52 54.32
CA GLN A 178 -20.77 3.34 55.34
C GLN A 178 -19.29 3.68 55.02
N GLY A 179 -18.81 3.34 53.82
CA GLY A 179 -17.44 3.65 53.36
C GLY A 179 -16.45 2.47 53.45
N GLY A 180 -16.91 1.27 53.81
CA GLY A 180 -16.11 0.06 53.78
C GLY A 180 -15.70 -0.36 52.35
N SER A 181 -14.51 -0.95 52.21
CA SER A 181 -13.99 -1.36 50.90
C SER A 181 -14.67 -2.64 50.40
N PHE A 182 -15.47 -2.53 49.34
CA PHE A 182 -16.11 -3.67 48.67
C PHE A 182 -15.11 -4.75 48.28
N ALA A 183 -13.98 -4.37 47.65
CA ALA A 183 -12.97 -5.31 47.20
C ALA A 183 -12.34 -6.12 48.35
N LYS A 184 -12.06 -5.48 49.50
CA LYS A 184 -11.52 -6.18 50.68
C LYS A 184 -12.54 -7.13 51.29
N PHE A 185 -13.81 -6.73 51.34
CA PHE A 185 -14.87 -7.61 51.82
C PHE A 185 -15.12 -8.78 50.86
N ALA A 186 -15.10 -8.54 49.56
CA ALA A 186 -15.17 -9.60 48.57
C ALA A 186 -14.01 -10.59 48.74
N GLN A 187 -12.76 -10.11 48.85
CA GLN A 187 -11.58 -10.95 49.11
C GLN A 187 -11.68 -11.80 50.38
N ARG A 188 -12.34 -11.30 51.42
CA ARG A 188 -12.43 -12.00 52.71
C ARG A 188 -13.64 -12.93 52.77
N TYR A 189 -14.81 -12.44 52.40
CA TYR A 189 -16.09 -13.06 52.70
C TYR A 189 -16.79 -13.67 51.49
N SER A 190 -16.43 -13.30 50.25
CA SER A 190 -17.05 -13.89 49.07
C SER A 190 -16.85 -15.42 49.05
N ILE A 191 -17.85 -16.17 48.60
CA ILE A 191 -17.74 -17.61 48.31
C ILE A 191 -17.55 -17.87 46.80
N ASP A 192 -17.52 -16.82 45.97
CA ASP A 192 -17.13 -16.94 44.56
C ASP A 192 -15.60 -17.01 44.43
N PHE A 193 -15.08 -18.23 44.39
CA PHE A 193 -13.64 -18.49 44.26
C PHE A 193 -13.01 -17.92 42.98
N LYS A 194 -13.79 -17.67 41.92
CA LYS A 194 -13.26 -17.17 40.64
C LYS A 194 -12.88 -15.70 40.71
N THR A 195 -13.68 -14.89 41.40
CA THR A 195 -13.51 -13.42 41.45
C THR A 195 -13.06 -12.90 42.82
N LYS A 196 -13.25 -13.68 43.90
CA LYS A 196 -12.87 -13.33 45.29
C LYS A 196 -11.47 -12.76 45.40
N ALA A 197 -10.45 -13.43 44.86
CA ALA A 197 -9.06 -12.99 44.95
C ALA A 197 -8.82 -11.59 44.33
N LYS A 198 -9.61 -11.23 43.32
CA LYS A 198 -9.59 -9.93 42.63
C LYS A 198 -10.58 -8.92 43.22
N GLY A 199 -11.10 -9.17 44.42
CA GLY A 199 -12.07 -8.27 45.06
C GLY A 199 -13.44 -8.27 44.38
N GLY A 200 -13.80 -9.35 43.70
CA GLY A 200 -15.08 -9.49 43.01
C GLY A 200 -15.10 -8.95 41.59
N ASP A 201 -13.98 -8.43 41.07
CA ASP A 201 -13.89 -7.83 39.74
C ASP A 201 -14.17 -8.85 38.61
N GLN A 202 -15.12 -8.52 37.75
CA GLN A 202 -15.49 -9.30 36.55
C GLN A 202 -14.94 -8.68 35.25
N GLY A 203 -14.26 -7.55 35.33
CA GLY A 203 -13.71 -6.84 34.18
C GLY A 203 -14.73 -6.00 33.41
N ALA A 204 -14.23 -5.33 32.38
CA ALA A 204 -14.97 -4.34 31.60
C ALA A 204 -15.94 -5.01 30.62
N SER A 205 -17.24 -4.86 30.83
CA SER A 205 -18.30 -5.39 29.95
C SER A 205 -19.10 -4.27 29.28
N PRO A 206 -19.56 -4.44 28.03
CA PRO A 206 -20.49 -3.49 27.40
C PRO A 206 -21.76 -3.33 28.25
N THR A 207 -22.25 -2.10 28.40
CA THR A 207 -23.41 -1.76 29.27
C THR A 207 -24.65 -2.64 29.07
N GLY A 208 -24.86 -3.22 27.88
CA GLY A 208 -26.01 -4.09 27.56
C GLY A 208 -25.91 -5.56 28.01
N THR A 209 -24.71 -6.10 28.29
CA THR A 209 -24.54 -7.51 28.70
C THR A 209 -24.52 -7.66 30.22
N ALA A 210 -24.01 -6.66 30.94
CA ALA A 210 -23.89 -6.67 32.40
C ALA A 210 -25.25 -6.80 33.13
N GLN A 211 -26.33 -6.22 32.58
CA GLN A 211 -27.67 -6.29 33.19
C GLN A 211 -28.43 -7.59 32.89
N ARG A 212 -28.00 -8.40 31.91
CA ARG A 212 -28.70 -9.63 31.53
C ARG A 212 -28.32 -10.83 32.40
N GLU A 213 -27.14 -10.80 33.02
CA GLU A 213 -26.63 -11.94 33.81
C GLU A 213 -26.79 -11.77 35.33
N ALA A 214 -27.08 -10.56 35.81
CA ALA A 214 -27.45 -10.37 37.21
C ALA A 214 -28.91 -10.82 37.42
N PRO A 215 -29.19 -11.87 38.20
CA PRO A 215 -30.55 -12.07 38.67
C PRO A 215 -30.98 -10.80 39.40
N LYS A 216 -32.14 -10.25 39.07
CA LYS A 216 -32.77 -9.18 39.86
C LYS A 216 -32.94 -9.68 41.30
N ALA A 217 -31.95 -9.42 42.13
CA ALA A 217 -31.99 -9.70 43.55
C ALA A 217 -32.51 -8.44 44.25
N PHE A 218 -33.59 -8.64 45.01
CA PHE A 218 -34.23 -7.65 45.89
C PHE A 218 -33.35 -7.33 47.12
#